data_AF-A0A7S3Y2Q6-F1
#
_entry.id   AF-A0A7S3Y2Q6-F1
#
_cell.length_a   1.000
_cell.length_b   1.000
_cell.length_c   1.000
_cell.angle_alpha   90.00
_cell.angle_beta   90.00
_cell.angle_gamma   90.00
#
_symmetry.space_group_name_H-M   'P 1'
#
loop_
_entity.id
_entity.type
_entity.pdbx_description
1 polymer ?
#
loop_
_entity_poly.entity_id
_entity_poly.type
_entity_poly.pdbx_seq_one_letter_code
_entity_poly.pdbx_strand_id
1 'polypeptide(L)'
;DRLRYVELKHGRISQLAFLGQITTRAGYHLPGAIDGAGDQFADFPNGFAAIGGPDSIPGAGTGQILFFIGALEIFVMKDSANGAAPGDFVGDFRNGYIDFGWDNFDEETKLQKRAVELNNGRAAMFGILGLMV
;
A
#
# COMPACT_ATOMS: atom_id res chain seq x y z
N ASP A 1 18.76 -11.78 1.47
CA ASP A 1 18.20 -10.58 0.82
C ASP A 1 16.75 -10.72 0.36
N ARG A 2 16.41 -11.71 -0.49
CA ARG A 2 15.03 -11.90 -0.99
C ARG A 2 13.94 -12.00 0.09
N LEU A 3 14.17 -12.73 1.19
CA LEU A 3 13.16 -12.87 2.26
C LEU A 3 12.85 -11.53 2.95
N ARG A 4 13.87 -10.69 3.17
CA ARG A 4 13.68 -9.36 3.75
C ARG A 4 12.88 -8.44 2.81
N TYR A 5 13.15 -8.51 1.51
CA TYR A 5 12.37 -7.78 0.51
C TYR A 5 10.89 -8.17 0.54
N VAL A 6 10.63 -9.48 0.54
CA VAL A 6 9.28 -10.04 0.57
C VAL A 6 8.56 -9.62 1.85
N GLU A 7 9.22 -9.70 3.01
CA GLU A 7 8.68 -9.29 4.30
C GLU A 7 8.33 -7.80 4.33
N LEU A 8 9.22 -6.92 3.86
CA LEU A 8 8.97 -5.48 3.77
C LEU A 8 7.77 -5.17 2.87
N LYS A 9 7.70 -5.82 1.71
CA LYS A 9 6.61 -5.63 0.76
C LYS A 9 5.25 -6.03 1.35
N HIS A 10 5.17 -7.21 1.96
CA HIS A 10 3.95 -7.64 2.64
C HIS A 10 3.59 -6.69 3.80
N GLY A 11 4.57 -6.30 4.61
CA GLY A 11 4.38 -5.36 5.71
C GLY A 11 3.79 -4.02 5.26
N ARG A 12 4.34 -3.41 4.20
CA ARG A 12 3.83 -2.14 3.64
C ARG A 12 2.41 -2.25 3.11
N ILE A 13 2.11 -3.32 2.36
CA ILE A 13 0.75 -3.58 1.86
C ILE A 13 -0.22 -3.75 3.03
N SER A 14 0.16 -4.53 4.06
CA SER A 14 -0.68 -4.76 5.23
C SER A 14 -0.89 -3.51 6.08
N GLN A 15 0.10 -2.63 6.23
CA GLN A 15 -0.05 -1.34 6.91
C GLN A 15 -1.14 -0.48 6.26
N LEU A 16 -1.07 -0.32 4.93
CA LEU A 16 -2.05 0.45 4.17
C LEU A 16 -3.43 -0.23 4.20
N ALA A 17 -3.50 -1.55 4.05
CA ALA A 17 -4.75 -2.29 4.11
C ALA A 17 -5.44 -2.17 5.49
N PHE A 18 -4.68 -2.28 6.57
CA PHE A 18 -5.19 -2.15 7.93
C PHE A 18 -5.74 -0.74 8.20
N LEU A 19 -4.98 0.30 7.86
CA LEU A 19 -5.45 1.68 8.02
C LEU A 19 -6.63 2.01 7.09
N GLY A 20 -6.64 1.45 5.88
CA GLY A 20 -7.75 1.55 4.93
C GLY A 20 -9.04 0.99 5.52
N GLN A 21 -9.00 -0.22 6.10
CA GLN A 21 -10.14 -0.83 6.78
C GLN A 21 -10.66 0.04 7.94
N ILE A 22 -9.77 0.63 8.74
CA ILE A 22 -10.17 1.51 9.85
C ILE A 22 -10.87 2.76 9.31
N THR A 23 -10.28 3.40 8.30
CA THR A 23 -10.77 4.65 7.73
C THR A 23 -12.17 4.50 7.14
N THR A 24 -12.38 3.47 6.31
CA THR A 24 -13.68 3.28 5.65
C THR A 24 -14.76 2.79 6.62
N ARG A 25 -14.39 1.97 7.62
CA ARG A 25 -15.31 1.57 8.71
C ARG A 25 -15.67 2.71 9.66
N ALA A 26 -14.80 3.71 9.80
CA ALA A 26 -15.12 4.95 10.51
C ALA A 26 -16.09 5.86 9.73
N GLY A 27 -16.46 5.48 8.50
CA GLY A 27 -17.44 6.21 7.67
C GLY A 27 -16.82 7.28 6.78
N TYR A 28 -15.48 7.38 6.72
CA TYR A 28 -14.82 8.35 5.85
C TYR A 28 -14.76 7.82 4.41
N HIS A 29 -15.43 8.55 3.52
CA HIS A 29 -15.48 8.29 2.08
C HIS A 29 -15.09 9.54 1.31
N LEU A 30 -14.63 9.37 0.08
CA LEU A 30 -14.42 10.49 -0.83
C LEU A 30 -15.79 11.09 -1.21
N PRO A 31 -15.89 12.42 -1.36
CA PRO A 31 -17.13 13.03 -1.84
C PRO A 31 -17.33 12.77 -3.33
N GLY A 32 -18.59 12.61 -3.75
CA GLY A 32 -18.99 12.52 -5.16
C GLY A 32 -19.20 11.11 -5.70
N ALA A 33 -19.52 11.05 -6.99
CA ALA A 33 -19.75 9.80 -7.71
C ALA A 33 -18.43 9.13 -8.11
N ILE A 34 -18.35 7.81 -7.94
CA ILE A 34 -17.21 7.00 -8.42
C ILE A 34 -17.32 6.70 -9.92
N ASP A 35 -18.53 6.77 -10.47
CA ASP A 35 -18.82 6.40 -11.84
C ASP A 35 -19.75 7.40 -12.56
N GLY A 36 -20.00 7.11 -13.84
CA GLY A 36 -20.90 7.91 -14.67
C GLY A 36 -22.40 7.64 -14.43
N ALA A 37 -22.76 6.63 -13.63
CA ALA A 37 -24.14 6.32 -13.28
C ALA A 37 -24.62 7.16 -12.09
N GLY A 38 -23.68 7.71 -11.31
CA GLY A 38 -23.97 8.55 -10.16
C GLY A 38 -23.86 7.82 -8.82
N ASP A 39 -23.31 6.61 -8.80
CA ASP A 39 -23.10 5.84 -7.58
C ASP A 39 -22.03 6.54 -6.71
N GLN A 40 -22.36 6.85 -5.45
CA GLN A 40 -21.45 7.57 -4.56
C GLN A 40 -20.44 6.61 -3.93
N PHE A 41 -19.26 7.12 -3.57
CA PHE A 41 -18.28 6.31 -2.83
C PHE A 41 -18.83 5.74 -1.51
N ALA A 42 -19.77 6.43 -0.88
CA ALA A 42 -20.40 6.00 0.36
C ALA A 42 -21.47 4.91 0.18
N ASP A 43 -21.91 4.65 -1.06
CA ASP A 43 -22.93 3.64 -1.34
C ASP A 43 -22.34 2.22 -1.38
N PHE A 44 -21.03 2.10 -1.55
CA PHE A 44 -20.34 0.81 -1.60
C PHE A 44 -20.03 0.27 -0.18
N PRO A 45 -20.16 -1.05 0.03
CA PRO A 45 -19.92 -1.66 1.33
C PRO A 45 -18.44 -1.67 1.69
N ASN A 46 -18.15 -1.86 2.97
CA ASN A 46 -16.78 -1.97 3.48
C ASN A 46 -16.18 -3.37 3.32
N GLY A 47 -14.85 -3.47 3.41
CA GLY A 47 -14.18 -4.78 3.47
C GLY A 47 -14.17 -5.51 2.13
N PHE A 48 -14.21 -6.84 2.21
CA PHE A 48 -14.23 -7.70 1.01
C PHE A 48 -15.49 -7.49 0.16
N ALA A 49 -16.61 -7.10 0.78
CA ALA A 49 -17.85 -6.84 0.07
C ALA A 49 -17.72 -5.71 -0.97
N ALA A 50 -16.80 -4.75 -0.77
CA ALA A 50 -16.51 -3.70 -1.74
C ALA A 50 -15.99 -4.24 -3.08
N ILE A 51 -15.33 -5.40 -3.06
CA ILE A 51 -14.59 -5.96 -4.20
C ILE A 51 -15.32 -7.18 -4.77
N GLY A 52 -15.96 -7.99 -3.92
CA GLY A 52 -16.57 -9.26 -4.32
C GLY A 52 -17.93 -9.53 -3.68
N GLY A 53 -18.60 -8.51 -3.16
CA GLY A 53 -19.96 -8.59 -2.62
C GLY A 53 -21.06 -8.34 -3.67
N PRO A 54 -22.34 -8.51 -3.27
CA PRO A 54 -23.50 -8.24 -4.12
C PRO A 54 -23.55 -6.79 -4.63
N ASP A 55 -23.18 -5.84 -3.78
CA ASP A 55 -23.16 -4.39 -4.05
C ASP A 55 -21.72 -3.88 -4.25
N SER A 56 -20.88 -4.67 -4.91
CA SER A 56 -19.46 -4.36 -5.10
C SER A 56 -19.22 -3.31 -6.18
N ILE A 57 -18.03 -2.69 -6.13
CA ILE A 57 -17.53 -1.82 -7.19
C ILE A 57 -17.51 -2.60 -8.51
N PRO A 58 -17.97 -2.00 -9.64
CA PRO A 58 -17.98 -2.67 -10.93
C PRO A 58 -16.63 -3.31 -11.26
N GLY A 59 -16.64 -4.55 -11.76
CA GLY A 59 -15.43 -5.33 -12.01
C GLY A 59 -14.42 -4.64 -12.95
N ALA A 60 -14.90 -3.80 -13.87
CA ALA A 60 -14.03 -2.98 -14.72
C ALA A 60 -13.22 -1.94 -13.92
N GLY A 61 -13.82 -1.30 -12.91
CA GLY A 61 -13.14 -0.35 -12.03
C GLY A 61 -12.08 -1.05 -11.16
N THR A 62 -12.44 -2.18 -10.56
CA THR A 62 -11.48 -3.03 -9.83
C THR A 62 -10.35 -3.52 -10.74
N GLY A 63 -10.66 -3.85 -11.99
CA GLY A 63 -9.67 -4.25 -13.01
C GLY A 63 -8.69 -3.13 -13.36
N GLN A 64 -9.16 -1.87 -13.47
CA GLN A 64 -8.28 -0.71 -13.67
C GLN A 64 -7.32 -0.50 -12.50
N ILE A 65 -7.81 -0.65 -11.26
CA ILE A 65 -6.97 -0.57 -10.05
C ILE A 65 -5.89 -1.65 -10.09
N LEU A 66 -6.26 -2.91 -10.37
CA LEU A 66 -5.31 -4.01 -10.44
C LEU A 66 -4.26 -3.81 -11.55
N PHE A 67 -4.68 -3.34 -12.72
CA PHE A 67 -3.79 -3.05 -13.83
C PHE A 67 -2.78 -1.94 -13.47
N PHE A 68 -3.26 -0.86 -12.85
CA PHE A 68 -2.41 0.24 -12.41
C PHE A 68 -1.40 -0.20 -11.35
N ILE A 69 -1.83 -0.98 -10.35
CA ILE A 69 -0.93 -1.56 -9.35
C ILE A 69 0.11 -2.47 -10.02
N GLY A 70 -0.30 -3.31 -10.98
CA GLY A 70 0.62 -4.15 -11.74
C GLY A 70 1.67 -3.36 -12.51
N ALA A 71 1.28 -2.24 -13.14
CA ALA A 71 2.21 -1.35 -13.80
C ALA A 71 3.20 -0.71 -12.81
N LEU A 72 2.73 -0.25 -11.65
CA LEU A 72 3.61 0.28 -10.59
C LEU A 72 4.61 -0.76 -10.10
N GLU A 73 4.18 -2.00 -9.92
CA GLU A 73 5.05 -3.10 -9.48
C GLU A 73 6.14 -3.44 -10.51
N ILE A 74 5.79 -3.41 -11.80
CA ILE A 74 6.72 -3.78 -12.87
C ILE A 74 7.67 -2.64 -13.20
N PHE A 75 7.27 -1.37 -13.08
CA PHE A 75 8.06 -0.25 -13.57
C PHE A 75 8.64 0.65 -12.47
N VAL A 76 7.98 0.77 -11.31
CA VAL A 76 8.31 1.78 -10.28
C VAL A 76 8.80 1.17 -8.97
N MET A 77 8.07 0.20 -8.41
CA MET A 77 8.31 -0.39 -7.09
C MET A 77 9.39 -1.49 -7.11
N LYS A 78 10.58 -1.14 -7.60
CA LYS A 78 11.76 -2.01 -7.63
C LYS A 78 13.00 -1.25 -7.17
N ASP A 79 14.02 -2.01 -6.78
CA ASP A 79 15.28 -1.53 -6.19
C ASP A 79 16.16 -0.73 -7.17
N SER A 80 15.87 -0.81 -8.48
CA SER A 80 16.50 -0.03 -9.54
C SER A 80 15.46 0.19 -10.64
N ALA A 81 14.58 1.16 -10.44
CA ALA A 81 13.63 1.60 -11.46
C ALA A 81 14.26 2.65 -12.37
N ASN A 82 13.86 2.69 -13.63
CA ASN A 82 14.17 3.80 -14.56
C ASN A 82 15.67 4.16 -14.70
N GLY A 83 16.56 3.18 -14.58
CA GLY A 83 18.02 3.40 -14.70
C GLY A 83 18.67 4.04 -13.47
N ALA A 84 17.95 4.16 -12.35
CA ALA A 84 18.51 4.59 -11.08
C ALA A 84 19.53 3.57 -10.54
N ALA A 85 20.55 4.06 -9.84
CA ALA A 85 21.46 3.20 -9.09
C ALA A 85 20.67 2.32 -8.10
N PRO A 86 21.13 1.09 -7.81
CA PRO A 86 20.53 0.26 -6.77
C PRO A 86 20.40 1.05 -5.47
N GLY A 87 19.23 0.97 -4.82
CA GLY A 87 18.97 1.66 -3.56
C GLY A 87 19.96 1.30 -2.46
N ASP A 88 20.06 2.14 -1.42
CA ASP A 88 21.05 1.98 -0.34
C ASP A 88 20.83 0.69 0.47
N PHE A 89 19.60 0.14 0.41
CA PHE A 89 19.22 -1.08 1.06
C PHE A 89 17.99 -1.72 0.40
N VAL A 90 17.82 -3.03 0.64
CA VAL A 90 16.67 -3.81 0.15
C VAL A 90 15.34 -3.14 0.50
N GLY A 91 14.57 -2.77 -0.52
CA GLY A 91 13.25 -2.14 -0.37
C GLY A 91 13.29 -0.61 -0.40
N ASP A 92 14.42 -0.01 -0.77
CA ASP A 92 14.55 1.41 -1.02
C ASP A 92 14.04 1.76 -2.43
N PHE A 93 12.81 2.29 -2.49
CA PHE A 93 12.16 2.69 -3.75
C PHE A 93 12.21 4.21 -3.97
N ARG A 94 13.08 4.92 -3.25
CA ARG A 94 13.29 6.36 -3.45
C ARG A 94 13.78 6.67 -4.87
N ASN A 95 14.51 5.72 -5.48
CA ASN A 95 15.00 5.76 -6.87
C ASN A 95 15.69 7.09 -7.23
N GLY A 96 16.33 7.75 -6.25
CA GLY A 96 16.97 9.06 -6.41
C GLY A 96 16.05 10.22 -6.78
N TYR A 97 14.72 10.03 -6.76
CA TYR A 97 13.73 11.04 -7.16
C TYR A 97 12.95 11.61 -5.98
N ILE A 98 12.69 10.78 -4.96
CA ILE A 98 11.91 11.17 -3.78
C ILE A 98 12.80 11.00 -2.55
N ASP A 99 13.27 12.11 -2.00
CA ASP A 99 13.92 12.12 -0.70
C ASP A 99 13.24 13.12 0.24
N PHE A 100 12.83 12.64 1.41
CA PHE A 100 12.27 13.45 2.49
C PHE A 100 13.32 13.74 3.57
N GLY A 101 14.58 13.92 3.15
CA GLY A 101 15.72 14.18 4.02
C GLY A 101 16.33 12.94 4.65
N TRP A 102 16.18 11.77 4.04
CA TRP A 102 16.80 10.52 4.48
C TRP A 102 18.32 10.64 4.58
N ASP A 103 18.92 11.35 3.63
CA ASP A 103 20.37 11.50 3.54
C ASP A 103 20.93 12.37 4.68
N ASN A 104 20.07 13.14 5.37
CA ASN A 104 20.44 13.97 6.51
C ASN A 104 20.42 13.23 7.85
N PHE A 105 19.91 11.99 7.91
CA PHE A 105 19.89 11.21 9.15
C PHE A 105 21.23 10.54 9.44
N ASP A 106 21.55 10.39 10.74
CA ASP A 106 22.64 9.53 11.17
C ASP A 106 22.30 8.04 10.99
N GLU A 107 23.33 7.19 11.02
CA GLU A 107 23.16 5.75 10.79
C GLU A 107 22.31 5.06 11.86
N GLU A 108 22.35 5.54 13.11
CA GLU A 108 21.52 5.02 14.19
C GLU A 108 20.04 5.30 13.95
N THR A 109 19.69 6.53 13.56
CA THR A 109 18.32 6.91 13.22
C THR A 109 17.83 6.14 12.00
N LYS A 110 18.66 5.99 10.95
CA LYS A 110 18.30 5.19 9.77
C LYS A 110 17.99 3.74 10.16
N LEU A 111 18.81 3.14 11.02
CA LEU A 111 18.59 1.77 11.50
C LEU A 111 17.33 1.66 12.35
N GLN A 112 17.10 2.62 13.25
CA GLN A 112 15.89 2.69 14.08
C GLN A 112 14.63 2.82 13.22
N LYS A 113 14.59 3.75 12.26
CA LYS A 113 13.42 4.00 11.41
C LYS A 113 13.07 2.78 10.56
N ARG A 114 14.07 2.09 10.01
CA ARG A 114 13.86 0.82 9.28
C ARG A 114 13.35 -0.30 10.18
N ALA A 115 13.83 -0.37 11.43
CA ALA A 115 13.31 -1.33 12.39
C ALA A 115 11.84 -1.03 12.77
N VAL A 116 11.48 0.24 12.92
CA VAL A 116 10.10 0.68 13.17
C VAL A 116 9.19 0.31 12.00
N GLU A 117 9.59 0.62 10.77
CA GLU A 117 8.85 0.23 9.56
C GLU A 117 8.58 -1.28 9.52
N LEU A 118 9.64 -2.08 9.73
CA LEU A 118 9.55 -3.54 9.69
C LEU A 118 8.62 -4.10 10.77
N ASN A 119 8.75 -3.63 12.01
CA ASN A 119 7.93 -4.14 13.11
C ASN A 119 6.47 -3.68 13.03
N ASN A 120 6.22 -2.44 12.56
CA ASN A 120 4.86 -2.00 12.25
C ASN A 120 4.25 -2.84 11.12
N GLY A 121 5.05 -3.21 10.11
CA GLY A 121 4.63 -4.09 9.02
C GLY A 121 4.23 -5.47 9.53
N ARG A 122 5.04 -6.04 10.43
CA ARG A 122 4.76 -7.32 11.11
C ARG A 122 3.46 -7.28 11.92
N ALA A 123 3.27 -6.24 12.71
CA ALA A 123 2.03 -6.06 13.48
C ALA A 123 0.82 -5.91 12.55
N ALA A 124 0.94 -5.11 11.49
CA ALA A 124 -0.13 -4.88 10.54
C ALA A 124 -0.51 -6.15 9.75
N MET A 125 0.45 -7.04 9.44
CA MET A 125 0.17 -8.33 8.81
C MET A 125 -0.79 -9.20 9.65
N PHE A 126 -0.57 -9.26 10.97
CA PHE A 126 -1.51 -9.95 11.87
C PHE A 126 -2.81 -9.17 12.05
N GLY A 127 -2.75 -7.83 12.08
CA GLY A 127 -3.92 -6.97 12.21
C GLY A 127 -4.90 -7.14 11.04
N ILE A 128 -4.41 -7.08 9.79
CA ILE A 128 -5.27 -7.25 8.62
C ILE A 128 -5.79 -8.68 8.51
N LEU A 129 -4.98 -9.69 8.88
CA LEU A 129 -5.46 -11.08 8.93
C LEU A 129 -6.65 -11.21 9.88
N GLY A 130 -6.58 -10.61 11.07
CA GLY A 130 -7.69 -10.61 12.02
C GLY A 130 -8.92 -9.81 11.59
N LEU A 131 -8.80 -8.90 10.62
CA LEU A 131 -9.94 -8.18 10.04
C LEU A 131 -10.58 -8.91 8.85
N MET A 132 -9.85 -9.85 8.24
CA MET A 132 -10.31 -10.61 7.06
C MET A 132 -10.93 -11.96 7.44
N VAL A 133 -10.53 -12.54 8.57
CA VAL A 133 -11.06 -13.80 9.12
C VAL A 133 -12.25 -13.51 10.02
#